data_AF-A0A3R9EAZ6-F1
#
_entry.id   AF-A0A3R9EAZ6-F1
#
_cell.length_a   1.000
_cell.length_b   1.000
_cell.length_c   1.000
_cell.angle_alpha   90.00
_cell.angle_beta   90.00
_cell.angle_gamma   90.00
#
_symmetry.space_group_name_H-M   'P 1'
#
loop_
_entity.id
_entity.type
_entity.pdbx_description
1 polymer ?
#
loop_
_entity_poly.entity_id
_entity_poly.type
_entity_poly.pdbx_seq_one_letter_code
_entity_poly.pdbx_strand_id
1 'polypeptide(L)'
;MLNDLQDASGLLTIYRETEPFGVYIKIKANEKIAHNNHIVFVNDLFYYSLTTYFNGEYLNLYLELDSTGNILKVLKETEGMMPTLFIAPNNSVWCTLGDTEEKEIILPLSKRQELGNVKKYRPFVGEWLGTFNNMVLFYTNDSFGNKPDQLMKLEFKDNSLKKREVLKIDKPINNKMITQREYIQMIAWDKGNLLHRKMDFKGNIIQERSINVDDMELNDVVGVRLSFDEESTLIGFNDNTLFILFINSIGGITKKNLIELEATFYNILDLKIIDTENNLVSFVGEEFNGWALINNNIIAECFVGYEGNSFYKDIISDKIIEFPKRGNDKLVISGIGENKSNTYQVVIYNQKEEKELYIISRNF
;
A
#
# COMPACT_ATOMS: atom_id res chain seq x y z
N MET A 1 20.09 -19.67 16.43
CA MET A 1 18.84 -19.44 17.17
C MET A 1 18.46 -18.00 16.90
N LEU A 2 17.26 -17.72 16.39
CA LEU A 2 16.84 -16.35 16.17
C LEU A 2 16.59 -15.67 17.52
N ASN A 3 17.07 -14.45 17.66
CA ASN A 3 16.71 -13.62 18.80
C ASN A 3 15.33 -12.99 18.58
N ASP A 4 14.63 -12.72 19.67
CA ASP A 4 13.47 -11.83 19.62
C ASP A 4 13.92 -10.40 19.32
N LEU A 5 12.97 -9.61 18.81
CA LEU A 5 13.20 -8.20 18.53
C LEU A 5 13.48 -7.43 19.84
N GLN A 6 14.36 -6.44 19.76
CA GLN A 6 14.78 -5.65 20.91
C GLN A 6 13.99 -4.35 21.00
N ASP A 7 13.74 -3.84 22.21
CA ASP A 7 13.18 -2.48 22.36
C ASP A 7 14.14 -1.44 21.79
N ALA A 8 13.56 -0.45 21.13
CA ALA A 8 14.25 0.62 20.40
C ALA A 8 13.60 1.98 20.62
N SER A 9 12.75 2.11 21.64
CA SER A 9 12.02 3.34 21.95
C SER A 9 12.96 4.55 22.15
N GLY A 10 14.21 4.33 22.59
CA GLY A 10 15.22 5.38 22.73
C GLY A 10 15.92 5.82 21.43
N LEU A 11 15.67 5.18 20.28
CA LEU A 11 16.31 5.53 19.00
C LEU A 11 15.56 6.60 18.21
N LEU A 12 14.30 6.86 18.55
CA LEU A 12 13.42 7.79 17.87
C LEU A 12 12.95 8.88 18.83
N THR A 13 12.90 10.11 18.34
CA THR A 13 12.13 11.17 19.01
C THR A 13 10.76 11.26 18.36
N ILE A 14 9.71 11.11 19.15
CA ILE A 14 8.33 11.08 18.67
C ILE A 14 7.60 12.29 19.23
N TYR A 15 6.94 13.03 18.35
CA TYR A 15 6.02 14.10 18.70
C TYR A 15 4.63 13.72 18.22
N ARG A 16 3.61 13.96 19.04
CA ARG A 16 2.21 13.70 18.73
C ARG A 16 1.39 14.93 19.06
N GLU A 17 0.58 15.37 18.12
CA GLU A 17 -0.31 16.51 18.25
C GLU A 17 -1.71 16.13 17.74
N THR A 18 -2.73 16.70 18.35
CA THR A 18 -4.13 16.52 17.91
C THR A 18 -4.60 17.83 17.31
N GLU A 19 -4.95 17.78 16.04
CA GLU A 19 -5.27 18.91 15.19
C GLU A 19 -6.74 18.83 14.71
N PRO A 20 -7.34 19.93 14.23
CA PRO A 20 -8.69 19.91 13.65
C PRO A 20 -8.85 18.93 12.49
N PHE A 21 -7.74 18.56 11.85
CA PHE A 21 -7.70 17.62 10.74
C PHE A 21 -7.47 16.17 11.18
N GLY A 22 -7.13 15.88 12.44
CA GLY A 22 -6.82 14.53 12.91
C GLY A 22 -5.63 14.48 13.86
N VAL A 23 -4.94 13.35 13.93
CA VAL A 23 -3.72 13.20 14.74
C VAL A 23 -2.51 13.33 13.83
N TYR A 24 -1.60 14.20 14.22
CA TYR A 24 -0.31 14.41 13.57
C TYR A 24 0.79 13.78 14.41
N ILE A 25 1.59 12.91 13.80
CA ILE A 25 2.72 12.26 14.45
C ILE A 25 3.97 12.59 13.65
N LYS A 26 4.99 13.12 14.32
CA LYS A 26 6.32 13.33 13.76
C LYS A 26 7.31 12.38 14.41
N ILE A 27 7.94 11.55 13.59
CA ILE A 27 9.00 10.64 14.00
C ILE A 27 10.32 11.20 13.48
N LYS A 28 11.28 11.36 14.38
CA LYS A 28 12.62 11.86 14.07
C LYS A 28 13.68 10.84 14.46
N ALA A 29 14.52 10.47 13.51
CA ALA A 29 15.69 9.63 13.72
C ALA A 29 16.96 10.49 13.89
N ASN A 30 18.02 9.87 14.43
CA ASN A 30 19.31 10.53 14.61
C ASN A 30 20.03 10.83 13.28
N GLU A 31 20.02 9.86 12.35
CA GLU A 31 20.75 9.96 11.08
C GLU A 31 19.85 10.02 9.85
N LYS A 32 19.14 8.93 9.54
CA LYS A 32 18.23 8.83 8.40
C LYS A 32 17.08 7.89 8.74
N ILE A 33 15.91 8.09 8.17
CA ILE A 33 14.71 7.28 8.28
C ILE A 33 14.11 7.06 6.89
N ALA A 34 13.70 5.84 6.61
CA ALA A 34 13.02 5.46 5.38
C ALA A 34 11.82 4.55 5.71
N HIS A 35 10.79 4.62 4.87
CA HIS A 35 9.57 3.82 4.96
C HIS A 35 9.28 3.24 3.57
N ASN A 36 8.92 1.96 3.51
CA ASN A 36 8.77 1.21 2.25
C ASN A 36 7.31 0.91 1.89
N ASN A 37 6.35 1.78 2.24
CA ASN A 37 4.91 1.57 2.00
C ASN A 37 4.34 0.26 2.57
N HIS A 38 4.86 -0.21 3.71
CA HIS A 38 4.42 -1.46 4.33
C HIS A 38 3.76 -1.18 5.67
N ILE A 39 2.47 -0.86 5.57
CA ILE A 39 1.58 -0.64 6.69
C ILE A 39 0.59 -1.80 6.73
N VAL A 40 0.48 -2.47 7.88
CA VAL A 40 -0.55 -3.50 8.08
C VAL A 40 -1.37 -3.17 9.31
N PHE A 41 -2.67 -3.43 9.23
CA PHE A 41 -3.60 -3.19 10.32
C PHE A 41 -4.17 -4.52 10.83
N VAL A 42 -3.95 -4.82 12.10
CA VAL A 42 -4.47 -6.05 12.73
C VAL A 42 -4.69 -5.86 14.22
N ASN A 43 -5.79 -6.42 14.75
CA ASN A 43 -6.15 -6.34 16.17
C ASN A 43 -6.16 -4.89 16.70
N ASP A 44 -6.74 -3.96 15.93
CA ASP A 44 -6.84 -2.53 16.26
C ASP A 44 -5.52 -1.75 16.31
N LEU A 45 -4.47 -2.32 15.71
CA LEU A 45 -3.14 -1.75 15.69
C LEU A 45 -2.60 -1.62 14.26
N PHE A 46 -1.98 -0.49 13.98
CA PHE A 46 -1.16 -0.26 12.80
C PHE A 46 0.27 -0.68 13.08
N TYR A 47 0.85 -1.43 12.14
CA TYR A 47 2.24 -1.84 12.17
C TYR A 47 2.98 -1.25 11.00
N TYR A 48 4.14 -0.66 11.29
CA TYR A 48 5.01 -0.06 10.30
C TYR A 48 6.35 -0.74 10.29
N SER A 49 6.94 -0.84 9.09
CA SER A 49 8.33 -1.19 8.89
C SER A 49 9.09 0.06 8.46
N LEU A 50 10.04 0.49 9.29
CA LEU A 50 10.93 1.60 9.02
C LEU A 50 12.37 1.11 8.97
N THR A 51 13.20 1.84 8.26
CA THR A 51 14.64 1.66 8.24
C THR A 51 15.30 2.91 8.76
N THR A 52 16.28 2.77 9.66
CA THR A 52 17.11 3.89 10.14
C THR A 52 18.59 3.55 10.11
N TYR A 53 19.42 4.59 10.17
CA TYR A 53 20.84 4.45 10.47
C TYR A 53 21.13 4.94 11.88
N PHE A 54 22.00 4.22 12.60
CA PHE A 54 22.46 4.60 13.94
C PHE A 54 23.89 4.16 14.15
N ASN A 55 24.80 5.11 14.42
CA ASN A 55 26.23 4.88 14.55
C ASN A 55 26.84 4.17 13.33
N GLY A 56 26.35 4.50 12.14
CA GLY A 56 26.77 3.87 10.88
C GLY A 56 26.23 2.46 10.64
N GLU A 57 25.39 1.92 11.53
CA GLU A 57 24.72 0.63 11.35
C GLU A 57 23.31 0.81 10.80
N TYR A 58 22.92 -0.10 9.93
CA TYR A 58 21.57 -0.20 9.37
C TYR A 58 20.65 -0.95 10.36
N LEU A 59 19.49 -0.37 10.66
CA LEU A 59 18.51 -0.94 11.58
C LEU A 59 17.12 -0.97 10.93
N ASN A 60 16.46 -2.13 11.03
CA ASN A 60 15.03 -2.25 10.77
C ASN A 60 14.28 -1.98 12.06
N LEU A 61 13.31 -1.07 12.02
CA LEU A 61 12.41 -0.75 13.12
C LEU A 61 11.00 -1.18 12.80
N TYR A 62 10.31 -1.73 13.80
CA TYR A 62 8.90 -2.06 13.74
C TYR A 62 8.15 -1.23 14.77
N LEU A 63 7.20 -0.43 14.30
CA LEU A 63 6.39 0.40 15.17
C LEU A 63 5.00 -0.20 15.28
N GLU A 64 4.48 -0.26 16.50
CA GLU A 64 3.11 -0.65 16.82
C GLU A 64 2.36 0.60 17.27
N LEU A 65 1.35 1.02 16.52
CA LEU A 65 0.53 2.20 16.79
C LEU A 65 -0.92 1.80 17.02
N ASP A 66 -1.59 2.44 17.97
CA ASP A 66 -3.05 2.33 18.07
C ASP A 66 -3.77 3.23 17.04
N SER A 67 -5.08 3.06 16.91
CA SER A 67 -5.94 3.86 16.02
C SER A 67 -5.95 5.36 16.34
N THR A 68 -5.57 5.74 17.56
CA THR A 68 -5.46 7.14 17.98
C THR A 68 -4.07 7.71 17.70
N GLY A 69 -3.15 6.93 17.12
CA GLY A 69 -1.81 7.34 16.79
C GLY A 69 -0.83 7.31 17.98
N ASN A 70 -1.15 6.62 19.07
CA ASN A 70 -0.15 6.41 20.13
C ASN A 70 0.79 5.28 19.70
N ILE A 71 2.10 5.52 19.81
CA ILE A 71 3.11 4.48 19.63
C ILE A 71 3.18 3.64 20.90
N LEU A 72 2.79 2.36 20.78
CA LEU A 72 2.78 1.40 21.87
C LEU A 72 4.12 0.70 22.02
N LYS A 73 4.80 0.41 20.90
CA LYS A 73 6.12 -0.24 20.89
C LYS A 73 6.96 0.24 19.72
N VAL A 74 8.27 0.28 19.94
CA VAL A 74 9.29 0.40 18.89
C VAL A 74 10.26 -0.76 19.06
N LEU A 75 10.26 -1.68 18.11
CA LEU A 75 11.12 -2.85 18.11
C LEU A 75 12.20 -2.69 17.05
N LYS A 76 13.39 -3.28 17.23
CA LYS A 76 14.47 -3.27 16.25
C LYS A 76 15.05 -4.64 15.95
N GLU A 77 15.62 -4.75 14.77
CA GLU A 77 16.60 -5.77 14.40
C GLU A 77 17.68 -5.24 13.45
N THR A 78 18.81 -5.94 13.44
CA THR A 78 19.92 -5.74 12.50
C THR A 78 19.91 -6.79 11.39
N GLU A 79 19.01 -7.79 11.47
CA GLU A 79 18.95 -8.85 10.47
C GLU A 79 18.20 -8.37 9.23
N GLY A 80 18.89 -8.52 8.10
CA GLY A 80 18.35 -8.25 6.79
C GLY A 80 18.06 -6.78 6.46
N MET A 81 17.45 -6.57 5.31
CA MET A 81 17.15 -5.24 4.77
C MET A 81 15.72 -5.17 4.25
N MET A 82 15.13 -3.98 4.35
CA MET A 82 13.85 -3.59 3.74
C MET A 82 12.69 -4.55 4.07
N PRO A 83 12.20 -4.57 5.33
CA PRO A 83 11.17 -5.50 5.72
C PRO A 83 9.84 -5.20 5.02
N THR A 84 9.19 -6.24 4.49
CA THR A 84 7.81 -6.18 4.00
C THR A 84 6.88 -6.84 5.00
N LEU A 85 5.94 -6.08 5.58
CA LEU A 85 4.97 -6.59 6.55
C LEU A 85 3.76 -7.24 5.88
N PHE A 86 3.22 -8.28 6.52
CA PHE A 86 1.97 -8.91 6.14
C PHE A 86 1.30 -9.60 7.34
N ILE A 87 0.03 -9.96 7.20
CA ILE A 87 -0.75 -10.64 8.25
C ILE A 87 -0.81 -12.13 7.92
N ALA A 88 -0.41 -13.02 8.82
CA ALA A 88 -0.59 -14.46 8.64
C ALA A 88 -2.04 -14.90 8.97
N PRO A 89 -2.47 -16.11 8.56
CA PRO A 89 -3.84 -16.63 8.81
C PRO A 89 -4.33 -16.60 10.26
N ASN A 90 -3.43 -16.56 11.22
CA ASN A 90 -3.72 -16.49 12.65
C ASN A 90 -3.77 -15.06 13.19
N ASN A 91 -3.85 -14.04 12.33
CA ASN A 91 -3.81 -12.61 12.67
C ASN A 91 -2.53 -12.15 13.40
N SER A 92 -1.44 -12.91 13.27
CA SER A 92 -0.12 -12.43 13.70
C SER A 92 0.58 -11.67 12.57
N VAL A 93 1.37 -10.66 12.93
CA VAL A 93 2.18 -9.89 11.97
C VAL A 93 3.46 -10.66 11.66
N TRP A 94 3.76 -10.77 10.38
CA TRP A 94 4.97 -11.38 9.84
C TRP A 94 5.68 -10.38 8.94
N CYS A 95 6.95 -10.65 8.66
CA CYS A 95 7.76 -9.90 7.73
C CYS A 95 8.51 -10.81 6.77
N THR A 96 8.75 -10.31 5.56
CA THR A 96 9.84 -10.80 4.70
C THR A 96 11.05 -9.87 4.87
N LEU A 97 12.26 -10.43 4.89
CA LEU A 97 13.52 -9.70 5.07
C LEU A 97 14.52 -10.22 4.03
N GLY A 98 15.12 -9.31 3.25
CA GLY A 98 16.27 -9.67 2.41
C GLY A 98 17.50 -9.90 3.27
N ASP A 99 18.29 -10.95 3.03
CA ASP A 99 19.57 -11.20 3.70
C ASP A 99 20.76 -10.77 2.83
N THR A 100 21.96 -10.77 3.41
CA THR A 100 23.20 -10.35 2.75
C THR A 100 23.69 -11.30 1.65
N GLU A 101 23.05 -12.47 1.48
CA GLU A 101 23.39 -13.49 0.47
C GLU A 101 22.41 -13.48 -0.71
N GLU A 102 21.69 -12.37 -0.92
CA GLU A 102 20.61 -12.26 -1.91
C GLU A 102 19.52 -13.31 -1.71
N LYS A 103 19.23 -13.68 -0.45
CA LYS A 103 18.09 -14.53 -0.10
C LYS A 103 17.07 -13.72 0.69
N GLU A 104 15.91 -14.31 0.87
CA GLU A 104 14.83 -13.76 1.68
C GLU A 104 14.49 -14.75 2.79
N ILE A 105 14.26 -14.24 3.99
CA ILE A 105 13.72 -14.99 5.12
C ILE A 105 12.33 -14.46 5.46
N ILE A 106 11.48 -15.34 5.97
CA ILE A 106 10.07 -15.04 6.28
C ILE A 106 9.81 -15.45 7.72
N LEU A 107 9.45 -14.49 8.57
CA LEU A 107 9.40 -14.65 10.01
C LEU A 107 8.22 -13.90 10.65
N PRO A 108 7.63 -14.39 11.75
CA PRO A 108 6.74 -13.60 12.59
C PRO A 108 7.51 -12.45 13.25
N LEU A 109 6.85 -11.34 13.56
CA LEU A 109 7.47 -10.27 14.35
C LEU A 109 7.68 -10.65 15.81
N SER A 110 6.81 -11.50 16.37
CA SER A 110 6.90 -11.99 17.75
C SER A 110 7.26 -13.47 17.81
N LYS A 111 7.85 -13.92 18.93
CA LYS A 111 8.10 -15.34 19.22
C LYS A 111 9.05 -16.00 18.22
N ARG A 112 10.07 -15.27 17.77
CA ARG A 112 11.03 -15.76 16.76
C ARG A 112 11.92 -16.89 17.28
N GLN A 113 12.25 -16.85 18.57
CA GLN A 113 12.95 -17.88 19.33
C GLN A 113 12.24 -19.23 19.35
N GLU A 114 10.91 -19.26 19.17
CA GLU A 114 10.14 -20.52 19.10
C GLU A 114 10.32 -21.22 17.75
N LEU A 115 10.91 -20.55 16.75
CA LEU A 115 11.20 -21.13 15.45
C LEU A 115 12.47 -21.98 15.51
N GLY A 116 12.33 -23.27 15.22
CA GLY A 116 13.47 -24.17 15.15
C GLY A 116 14.46 -23.81 14.04
N ASN A 117 14.00 -23.79 12.78
CA ASN A 117 14.82 -23.49 11.61
C ASN A 117 14.11 -22.56 10.64
N VAL A 118 14.82 -21.55 10.16
CA VAL A 118 14.35 -20.58 9.18
C VAL A 118 14.76 -21.02 7.79
N LYS A 119 13.79 -21.15 6.89
CA LYS A 119 14.08 -21.41 5.48
C LYS A 119 14.45 -20.11 4.79
N LYS A 120 15.53 -20.15 4.03
CA LYS A 120 15.93 -19.07 3.12
C LYS A 120 15.35 -19.33 1.72
N TYR A 121 14.89 -18.28 1.05
CA TYR A 121 14.28 -18.33 -0.26
C TYR A 121 14.96 -17.38 -1.24
N ARG A 122 14.71 -17.54 -2.54
CA ARG A 122 15.04 -16.49 -3.51
C ARG A 122 14.15 -15.26 -3.25
N PRO A 123 14.67 -14.02 -3.24
CA PRO A 123 13.89 -12.82 -2.96
C PRO A 123 12.68 -12.67 -3.88
N PHE A 124 11.58 -12.18 -3.32
CA PHE A 124 10.38 -11.81 -4.06
C PHE A 124 9.97 -10.41 -3.63
N VAL A 125 10.26 -9.43 -4.49
CA VAL A 125 9.89 -8.03 -4.25
C VAL A 125 8.49 -7.82 -4.81
N GLY A 126 7.49 -7.89 -3.95
CA GLY A 126 6.09 -7.75 -4.35
C GLY A 126 5.22 -7.21 -3.22
N GLU A 127 4.04 -6.76 -3.59
CA GLU A 127 3.04 -6.20 -2.70
C GLU A 127 2.20 -7.30 -2.08
N TRP A 128 1.89 -7.16 -0.78
CA TRP A 128 0.98 -8.05 -0.09
C TRP A 128 -0.46 -7.81 -0.57
N LEU A 129 -1.10 -8.85 -1.11
CA LEU A 129 -2.47 -8.79 -1.61
C LEU A 129 -3.54 -9.17 -0.58
N GLY A 130 -3.12 -9.69 0.58
CA GLY A 130 -4.01 -10.17 1.61
C GLY A 130 -3.80 -11.62 2.02
N THR A 131 -4.67 -12.07 2.91
CA THR A 131 -4.60 -13.37 3.58
C THR A 131 -5.93 -14.09 3.41
N PHE A 132 -5.86 -15.32 2.90
CA PHE A 132 -7.01 -16.09 2.44
C PHE A 132 -6.94 -17.49 3.03
N ASN A 133 -7.90 -17.85 3.89
CA ASN A 133 -7.93 -19.13 4.59
C ASN A 133 -6.57 -19.41 5.28
N ASN A 134 -5.80 -20.37 4.76
CA ASN A 134 -4.52 -20.79 5.29
C ASN A 134 -3.32 -20.29 4.45
N MET A 135 -3.49 -19.27 3.61
CA MET A 135 -2.41 -18.74 2.77
C MET A 135 -2.34 -17.21 2.74
N VAL A 136 -1.16 -16.70 2.42
CA VAL A 136 -0.88 -15.28 2.16
C VAL A 136 -0.43 -15.13 0.72
N LEU A 137 -0.91 -14.09 0.05
CA LEU A 137 -0.61 -13.81 -1.36
C LEU A 137 0.20 -12.53 -1.51
N PHE A 138 1.17 -12.56 -2.40
CA PHE A 138 1.94 -11.40 -2.84
C PHE A 138 1.96 -11.34 -4.36
N TYR A 139 2.04 -10.13 -4.88
CA TYR A 139 2.04 -9.86 -6.30
C TYR A 139 3.18 -8.95 -6.71
N THR A 140 3.76 -9.23 -7.88
CA THR A 140 4.74 -8.35 -8.49
C THR A 140 4.58 -8.37 -10.00
N ASN A 141 4.88 -7.23 -10.63
CA ASN A 141 4.97 -7.08 -12.07
C ASN A 141 6.31 -6.45 -12.45
N ASP A 142 6.65 -6.58 -13.72
CA ASP A 142 7.80 -5.93 -14.32
C ASP A 142 7.30 -4.78 -15.20
N SER A 143 6.87 -3.68 -14.56
CA SER A 143 6.24 -2.53 -15.22
C SER A 143 7.05 -1.96 -16.40
N PHE A 144 8.37 -2.12 -16.38
CA PHE A 144 9.28 -1.62 -17.42
C PHE A 144 9.90 -2.73 -18.27
N GLY A 145 9.57 -3.99 -18.02
CA GLY A 145 10.16 -5.14 -18.68
C GLY A 145 9.15 -5.98 -19.44
N ASN A 146 9.55 -7.21 -19.73
CA ASN A 146 8.75 -8.18 -20.50
C ASN A 146 8.51 -9.48 -19.72
N LYS A 147 8.91 -9.52 -18.45
CA LYS A 147 8.70 -10.68 -17.60
C LYS A 147 7.21 -10.82 -17.28
N PRO A 148 6.71 -12.06 -17.18
CA PRO A 148 5.35 -12.27 -16.73
C PRO A 148 5.22 -11.80 -15.29
N ASP A 149 4.07 -11.20 -15.01
CA ASP A 149 3.52 -10.99 -13.68
C ASP A 149 3.63 -12.27 -12.84
N GLN A 150 3.88 -12.11 -11.54
CA GLN A 150 4.06 -13.25 -10.62
C GLN A 150 3.19 -13.13 -9.39
N LEU A 151 2.61 -14.25 -8.99
CA LEU A 151 1.89 -14.42 -7.73
C LEU A 151 2.71 -15.34 -6.83
N MET A 152 3.17 -14.83 -5.68
CA MET A 152 3.74 -15.66 -4.63
C MET A 152 2.67 -16.05 -3.62
N LYS A 153 2.62 -17.34 -3.29
CA LYS A 153 1.75 -17.92 -2.28
C LYS A 153 2.58 -18.49 -1.15
N LEU A 154 2.24 -18.09 0.08
CA LEU A 154 2.77 -18.65 1.31
C LEU A 154 1.66 -19.47 1.98
N GLU A 155 1.82 -20.79 2.05
CA GLU A 155 0.85 -21.67 2.72
C GLU A 155 1.29 -21.91 4.17
N PHE A 156 0.34 -21.76 5.09
CA PHE A 156 0.50 -21.97 6.51
C PHE A 156 -0.22 -23.24 6.96
N LYS A 157 0.37 -23.90 7.95
CA LYS A 157 -0.22 -25.02 8.68
C LYS A 157 0.22 -24.94 10.14
N ASP A 158 -0.71 -25.09 11.07
CA ASP A 158 -0.44 -25.05 12.51
C ASP A 158 0.35 -23.77 12.91
N ASN A 159 -0.11 -22.61 12.40
CA ASN A 159 0.50 -21.29 12.60
C ASN A 159 1.95 -21.14 12.11
N SER A 160 2.44 -22.06 11.28
CA SER A 160 3.80 -22.06 10.76
C SER A 160 3.83 -22.06 9.24
N LEU A 161 4.83 -21.40 8.64
CA LEU A 161 5.04 -21.41 7.19
C LEU A 161 5.40 -22.82 6.70
N LYS A 162 4.54 -23.40 5.88
CA LYS A 162 4.70 -24.77 5.37
C LYS A 162 5.34 -24.79 3.99
N LYS A 163 4.82 -24.01 3.05
CA LYS A 163 5.19 -24.01 1.63
C LYS A 163 5.24 -22.58 1.10
N ARG A 164 6.18 -22.33 0.19
CA ARG A 164 6.24 -21.14 -0.66
C ARG A 164 6.19 -21.59 -2.11
N GLU A 165 5.37 -20.94 -2.91
CA GLU A 165 5.17 -21.21 -4.32
C GLU A 165 5.09 -19.89 -5.09
N VAL A 166 5.73 -19.82 -6.26
CA VAL A 166 5.66 -18.65 -7.14
C VAL A 166 5.07 -19.10 -8.46
N LEU A 167 3.95 -18.50 -8.84
CA LEU A 167 3.22 -18.77 -10.07
C LEU A 167 3.46 -17.61 -11.04
N LYS A 168 3.63 -17.93 -12.33
CA LYS A 168 3.63 -16.94 -13.40
C LYS A 168 2.20 -16.76 -13.88
N ILE A 169 1.83 -15.52 -14.19
CA ILE A 169 0.52 -15.19 -14.72
C ILE A 169 0.66 -14.97 -16.21
N ASP A 170 -0.27 -15.55 -16.97
CA ASP A 170 -0.29 -15.41 -18.42
C ASP A 170 -0.59 -13.97 -18.83
N LYS A 171 -0.06 -13.59 -19.99
CA LYS A 171 -0.25 -12.25 -20.58
C LYS A 171 -1.73 -11.84 -20.65
N PRO A 172 -2.06 -10.54 -20.63
CA PRO A 172 -1.16 -9.37 -20.60
C PRO A 172 -0.41 -9.20 -19.27
N ILE A 173 0.68 -8.43 -19.29
CA ILE A 173 1.47 -8.05 -18.10
C ILE A 173 0.87 -6.79 -17.45
N ASN A 174 1.41 -6.39 -16.29
CA ASN A 174 1.00 -5.19 -15.56
C ASN A 174 -0.46 -5.24 -15.11
N ASN A 175 -0.89 -6.41 -14.64
CA ASN A 175 -2.22 -6.58 -14.08
C ASN A 175 -2.38 -5.76 -12.81
N LYS A 176 -3.55 -5.17 -12.64
CA LYS A 176 -3.99 -4.57 -11.39
C LYS A 176 -4.95 -5.54 -10.72
N MET A 177 -4.60 -5.98 -9.52
CA MET A 177 -5.28 -7.09 -8.85
C MET A 177 -6.21 -6.61 -7.75
N ILE A 178 -7.37 -7.25 -7.68
CA ILE A 178 -8.25 -7.20 -6.51
C ILE A 178 -8.49 -8.63 -6.07
N THR A 179 -8.23 -8.88 -4.80
CA THR A 179 -8.50 -10.18 -4.20
C THR A 179 -9.92 -10.25 -3.65
N GLN A 180 -10.57 -11.39 -3.87
CA GLN A 180 -11.84 -11.74 -3.25
C GLN A 180 -11.70 -13.11 -2.59
N ARG A 181 -12.69 -13.51 -1.77
CA ARG A 181 -12.57 -14.67 -0.86
C ARG A 181 -12.02 -15.94 -1.51
N GLU A 182 -12.40 -16.23 -2.76
CA GLU A 182 -12.06 -17.50 -3.43
C GLU A 182 -11.26 -17.34 -4.74
N TYR A 183 -11.03 -16.10 -5.18
CA TYR A 183 -10.42 -15.84 -6.47
C TYR A 183 -9.77 -14.46 -6.49
N ILE A 184 -8.91 -14.26 -7.49
CA ILE A 184 -8.30 -12.97 -7.80
C ILE A 184 -8.99 -12.45 -9.05
N GLN A 185 -9.54 -11.24 -9.00
CA GLN A 185 -9.92 -10.53 -10.21
C GLN A 185 -8.82 -9.55 -10.59
N MET A 186 -8.63 -9.36 -11.89
CA MET A 186 -7.57 -8.53 -12.39
C MET A 186 -8.01 -7.79 -13.64
N ILE A 187 -7.46 -6.60 -13.82
CA ILE A 187 -7.62 -5.83 -15.04
C ILE A 187 -6.26 -5.43 -15.60
N ALA A 188 -6.13 -5.46 -16.92
CA ALA A 188 -4.92 -5.04 -17.62
C ALA A 188 -5.28 -4.52 -19.00
N TRP A 189 -4.42 -3.67 -19.54
CA TRP A 189 -4.51 -3.24 -20.93
C TRP A 189 -4.07 -4.37 -21.87
N ASP A 190 -4.93 -4.71 -22.84
CA ASP A 190 -4.59 -5.60 -23.96
C ASP A 190 -5.08 -4.99 -25.27
N LYS A 191 -4.13 -4.60 -26.12
CA LYS A 191 -4.40 -4.06 -27.47
C LYS A 191 -5.47 -2.94 -27.48
N GLY A 192 -5.33 -1.96 -26.59
CA GLY A 192 -6.24 -0.81 -26.47
C GLY A 192 -7.54 -1.08 -25.69
N ASN A 193 -7.83 -2.35 -25.34
CA ASN A 193 -8.99 -2.70 -24.54
C ASN A 193 -8.59 -2.97 -23.08
N LEU A 194 -9.56 -2.89 -22.18
CA LEU A 194 -9.41 -3.39 -20.82
C LEU A 194 -9.80 -4.86 -20.76
N LEU A 195 -8.83 -5.74 -20.47
CA LEU A 195 -9.08 -7.15 -20.26
C LEU A 195 -9.36 -7.40 -18.78
N HIS A 196 -10.59 -7.80 -18.47
CA HIS A 196 -11.00 -8.19 -17.13
C HIS A 196 -10.96 -9.71 -17.00
N ARG A 197 -10.20 -10.24 -16.03
CA ARG A 197 -10.02 -11.68 -15.80
C ARG A 197 -10.31 -12.08 -14.36
N LYS A 198 -10.76 -13.31 -14.18
CA LYS A 198 -10.91 -14.01 -12.91
C LYS A 198 -9.97 -15.20 -12.89
N MET A 199 -9.16 -15.31 -11.84
CA MET A 199 -8.15 -16.34 -11.67
C MET A 199 -8.35 -17.06 -10.34
N ASP A 200 -8.22 -18.38 -10.33
CA ASP A 200 -8.16 -19.14 -9.07
C ASP A 200 -6.79 -19.01 -8.38
N PHE A 201 -6.67 -19.43 -7.13
CA PHE A 201 -5.39 -19.39 -6.40
C PHE A 201 -4.35 -20.43 -6.87
N LYS A 202 -4.67 -21.23 -7.90
CA LYS A 202 -3.73 -22.13 -8.59
C LYS A 202 -3.14 -21.48 -9.84
N GLY A 203 -3.59 -20.28 -10.20
CA GLY A 203 -3.12 -19.54 -11.38
C GLY A 203 -3.92 -19.83 -12.65
N ASN A 204 -5.05 -20.53 -12.57
CA ASN A 204 -5.88 -20.80 -13.74
C ASN A 204 -6.85 -19.62 -13.97
N ILE A 205 -6.84 -19.08 -15.19
CA ILE A 205 -7.89 -18.14 -15.62
C ILE A 205 -9.19 -18.94 -15.80
N ILE A 206 -10.20 -18.61 -15.00
CA ILE A 206 -11.50 -19.29 -15.00
C ILE A 206 -12.58 -18.51 -15.75
N GLN A 207 -12.37 -17.21 -15.97
CA GLN A 207 -13.29 -16.35 -16.72
C GLN A 207 -12.54 -15.11 -17.22
N GLU A 208 -12.89 -14.61 -18.41
CA GLU A 208 -12.36 -13.36 -18.95
C GLU A 208 -13.38 -12.65 -19.85
N ARG A 209 -13.26 -11.33 -19.95
CA ARG A 209 -13.98 -10.50 -20.94
C ARG A 209 -13.12 -9.32 -21.37
N SER A 210 -13.20 -8.97 -22.65
CA SER A 210 -12.63 -7.73 -23.17
C SER A 210 -13.66 -6.61 -23.06
N ILE A 211 -13.24 -5.45 -22.59
CA ILE A 211 -14.07 -4.25 -22.44
C ILE A 211 -13.50 -3.17 -23.37
N ASN A 212 -14.32 -2.75 -24.33
CA ASN A 212 -13.95 -1.69 -25.27
C ASN A 212 -14.05 -0.32 -24.60
N VAL A 213 -12.94 0.42 -24.62
CA VAL A 213 -12.80 1.76 -24.02
C VAL A 213 -12.20 2.77 -25.01
N ASP A 214 -12.16 2.46 -26.31
CA ASP A 214 -11.44 3.26 -27.32
C ASP A 214 -11.90 4.74 -27.33
N ASP A 215 -13.19 5.00 -27.09
CA ASP A 215 -13.77 6.35 -27.11
C ASP A 215 -13.73 7.08 -25.75
N MET A 216 -13.10 6.51 -24.71
CA MET A 216 -13.22 7.02 -23.33
C MET A 216 -12.04 7.88 -22.84
N GLU A 217 -10.96 7.96 -23.62
CA GLU A 217 -9.71 8.67 -23.29
C GLU A 217 -9.26 8.35 -21.86
N LEU A 218 -8.66 7.17 -21.67
CA LEU A 218 -8.21 6.70 -20.36
C LEU A 218 -6.69 6.57 -20.36
N ASN A 219 -6.01 7.29 -19.46
CA ASN A 219 -4.57 7.12 -19.27
C ASN A 219 -4.29 5.88 -18.43
N ASP A 220 -5.01 5.73 -17.32
CA ASP A 220 -4.94 4.53 -16.48
C ASP A 220 -6.18 4.36 -15.58
N VAL A 221 -6.39 3.13 -15.11
CA VAL A 221 -7.50 2.75 -14.20
C VAL A 221 -7.03 1.75 -13.15
N VAL A 222 -7.57 1.83 -11.95
CA VAL A 222 -7.43 0.84 -10.87
C VAL A 222 -8.81 0.32 -10.49
N GLY A 223 -8.93 -0.97 -10.21
CA GLY A 223 -10.21 -1.55 -9.84
C GLY A 223 -10.52 -1.33 -8.36
N VAL A 224 -11.72 -0.83 -8.04
CA VAL A 224 -12.28 -0.79 -6.68
C VAL A 224 -13.07 -2.06 -6.40
N ARG A 225 -13.90 -2.42 -7.37
CA ARG A 225 -14.72 -3.63 -7.34
C ARG A 225 -14.74 -4.21 -8.73
N LEU A 226 -14.47 -5.49 -8.86
CA LEU A 226 -14.59 -6.19 -10.13
C LEU A 226 -15.63 -7.30 -10.00
N SER A 227 -16.52 -7.42 -10.98
CA SER A 227 -17.52 -8.46 -11.07
C SER A 227 -17.85 -8.80 -12.53
N PHE A 228 -18.19 -10.06 -12.78
CA PHE A 228 -18.77 -10.50 -14.05
C PHE A 228 -20.29 -10.47 -14.03
N ASP A 229 -20.88 -10.62 -12.84
CA ASP A 229 -22.33 -10.79 -12.65
C ASP A 229 -23.01 -9.50 -12.18
N GLU A 230 -22.23 -8.60 -11.60
CA GLU A 230 -22.67 -7.30 -11.10
C GLU A 230 -21.86 -6.17 -11.75
N GLU A 231 -22.20 -4.93 -11.40
CA GLU A 231 -21.43 -3.77 -11.80
C GLU A 231 -20.03 -3.78 -11.18
N SER A 232 -19.01 -3.67 -12.03
CA SER A 232 -17.65 -3.34 -11.64
C SER A 232 -17.49 -1.82 -11.48
N THR A 233 -16.65 -1.42 -10.55
CA THR A 233 -16.29 -0.04 -10.26
C THR A 233 -14.79 0.14 -10.36
N LEU A 234 -14.33 1.12 -11.13
CA LEU A 234 -12.92 1.47 -11.28
C LEU A 234 -12.72 2.95 -11.05
N ILE A 235 -11.56 3.33 -10.52
CA ILE A 235 -11.11 4.71 -10.47
C ILE A 235 -10.02 4.88 -11.52
N GLY A 236 -10.07 5.96 -12.29
CA GLY A 236 -9.04 6.26 -13.26
C GLY A 236 -8.81 7.74 -13.39
N PHE A 237 -7.84 8.10 -14.22
CA PHE A 237 -7.57 9.49 -14.56
C PHE A 237 -7.36 9.67 -16.05
N ASN A 238 -7.64 10.89 -16.50
CA ASN A 238 -7.29 11.40 -17.82
C ASN A 238 -6.88 12.86 -17.65
N ASP A 239 -5.72 13.22 -18.16
CA ASP A 239 -5.10 14.53 -17.97
C ASP A 239 -5.18 15.01 -16.50
N ASN A 240 -5.92 16.08 -16.24
CA ASN A 240 -6.10 16.69 -14.92
C ASN A 240 -7.36 16.21 -14.17
N THR A 241 -8.05 15.19 -14.67
CA THR A 241 -9.33 14.73 -14.12
C THR A 241 -9.24 13.32 -13.54
N LEU A 242 -9.66 13.16 -12.29
CA LEU A 242 -9.95 11.86 -11.69
C LEU A 242 -11.43 11.52 -11.92
N PHE A 243 -11.73 10.28 -12.28
CA PHE A 243 -13.09 9.81 -12.56
C PHE A 243 -13.32 8.41 -12.01
N ILE A 244 -14.59 8.02 -11.98
CA ILE A 244 -15.04 6.66 -11.70
C ILE A 244 -15.72 6.07 -12.95
N LEU A 245 -15.42 4.81 -13.23
CA LEU A 245 -16.05 4.02 -14.29
C LEU A 245 -16.92 2.93 -13.66
N PHE A 246 -18.11 2.78 -14.21
CA PHE A 246 -19.04 1.70 -13.90
C PHE A 246 -19.15 0.80 -15.12
N ILE A 247 -18.91 -0.50 -14.95
CA ILE A 247 -18.97 -1.50 -16.03
C ILE A 247 -19.98 -2.56 -15.65
N ASN A 248 -21.10 -2.61 -16.36
CA ASN A 248 -22.14 -3.59 -16.08
C ASN A 248 -21.74 -5.01 -16.58
N SER A 249 -22.59 -6.01 -16.29
CA SER A 249 -22.33 -7.40 -16.64
C SER A 249 -22.20 -7.67 -18.14
N ILE A 250 -22.87 -6.87 -18.98
CA ILE A 250 -22.83 -6.97 -20.45
C ILE A 250 -21.73 -6.11 -21.10
N GLY A 251 -20.91 -5.41 -20.30
CA GLY A 251 -19.79 -4.59 -20.78
C GLY A 251 -20.14 -3.14 -21.13
N GLY A 252 -21.36 -2.67 -20.84
CA GLY A 252 -21.70 -1.26 -20.96
C GLY A 252 -21.00 -0.42 -19.90
N ILE A 253 -20.52 0.77 -20.29
CA ILE A 253 -19.66 1.61 -19.44
C ILE A 253 -20.31 2.97 -19.21
N THR A 254 -20.28 3.43 -17.95
CA THR A 254 -20.63 4.81 -17.57
C THR A 254 -19.45 5.46 -16.88
N LYS A 255 -19.12 6.70 -17.28
CA LYS A 255 -18.04 7.52 -16.68
C LYS A 255 -18.66 8.66 -15.89
N LYS A 256 -18.16 8.89 -14.68
CA LYS A 256 -18.52 10.05 -13.84
C LYS A 256 -17.24 10.71 -13.34
N ASN A 257 -17.08 12.00 -13.63
CA ASN A 257 -15.95 12.76 -13.10
C ASN A 257 -16.09 12.92 -11.58
N LEU A 258 -14.97 12.74 -10.89
CA LEU A 258 -14.88 12.91 -9.44
C LEU A 258 -14.32 14.28 -9.08
N ILE A 259 -13.20 14.66 -9.70
CA ILE A 259 -12.54 15.94 -9.47
C ILE A 259 -11.62 16.30 -10.63
N GLU A 260 -11.46 17.60 -10.84
CA GLU A 260 -10.53 18.18 -11.80
C GLU A 260 -9.52 19.05 -11.03
N LEU A 261 -8.22 18.86 -11.31
CA LEU A 261 -7.12 19.60 -10.73
C LEU A 261 -6.54 20.61 -11.73
N GLU A 262 -5.70 21.52 -11.25
CA GLU A 262 -5.02 22.50 -12.13
C GLU A 262 -3.88 21.87 -12.95
N ALA A 263 -3.39 20.69 -12.54
CA ALA A 263 -2.24 20.02 -13.15
C ALA A 263 -2.55 18.56 -13.51
N THR A 264 -1.78 18.03 -14.46
CA THR A 264 -1.96 16.70 -15.05
C THR A 264 -1.58 15.58 -14.06
N PHE A 265 -2.44 14.57 -13.91
CA PHE A 265 -2.12 13.32 -13.24
C PHE A 265 -1.16 12.47 -14.08
N TYR A 266 -0.22 11.81 -13.41
CA TYR A 266 0.69 10.85 -14.03
C TYR A 266 0.41 9.42 -13.59
N ASN A 267 -0.01 9.21 -12.34
CA ASN A 267 -0.32 7.87 -11.84
C ASN A 267 -1.22 7.88 -10.60
N ILE A 268 -1.97 6.80 -10.43
CA ILE A 268 -2.55 6.37 -9.16
C ILE A 268 -1.54 5.40 -8.52
N LEU A 269 -0.94 5.81 -7.40
CA LEU A 269 0.14 5.08 -6.74
C LEU A 269 -0.38 3.89 -5.93
N ASP A 270 -1.47 4.08 -5.20
CA ASP A 270 -2.04 3.06 -4.31
C ASP A 270 -3.55 3.27 -4.17
N LEU A 271 -4.28 2.17 -3.98
CA LEU A 271 -5.72 2.14 -3.72
C LEU A 271 -5.99 1.21 -2.55
N LYS A 272 -6.57 1.75 -1.48
CA LYS A 272 -7.05 0.99 -0.33
C LYS A 272 -8.58 0.98 -0.31
N ILE A 273 -9.15 -0.23 -0.33
CA ILE A 273 -10.59 -0.46 -0.18
C ILE A 273 -10.85 -0.58 1.32
N ILE A 274 -11.50 0.43 1.91
CA ILE A 274 -11.79 0.46 3.35
C ILE A 274 -13.03 -0.39 3.63
N ASP A 275 -14.09 -0.14 2.86
CA ASP A 275 -15.34 -0.89 2.85
C ASP A 275 -16.06 -0.77 1.50
N THR A 276 -17.36 -1.07 1.45
CA THR A 276 -18.17 -1.03 0.23
C THR A 276 -18.42 0.38 -0.31
N GLU A 277 -18.30 1.41 0.52
CA GLU A 277 -18.60 2.80 0.20
C GLU A 277 -17.34 3.68 0.22
N ASN A 278 -16.31 3.28 0.96
CA ASN A 278 -15.14 4.08 1.27
C ASN A 278 -13.87 3.50 0.65
N ASN A 279 -13.17 4.34 -0.12
CA ASN A 279 -11.91 4.01 -0.75
C ASN A 279 -10.92 5.17 -0.59
N LEU A 280 -9.66 4.84 -0.39
CA LEU A 280 -8.56 5.80 -0.30
C LEU A 280 -7.63 5.61 -1.50
N VAL A 281 -7.43 6.67 -2.27
CA VAL A 281 -6.53 6.65 -3.43
C VAL A 281 -5.39 7.63 -3.21
N SER A 282 -4.16 7.23 -3.50
CA SER A 282 -3.01 8.14 -3.57
C SER A 282 -2.57 8.32 -5.02
N PHE A 283 -2.09 9.50 -5.36
CA PHE A 283 -1.79 9.87 -6.73
C PHE A 283 -0.61 10.85 -6.82
N VAL A 284 -0.04 10.93 -8.01
CA VAL A 284 1.05 11.85 -8.37
C VAL A 284 0.78 12.46 -9.74
N GLY A 285 1.24 13.69 -9.94
CA GLY A 285 1.14 14.41 -11.21
C GLY A 285 2.31 15.37 -11.45
N GLU A 286 2.13 16.25 -12.43
CA GLU A 286 3.11 17.24 -12.90
C GLU A 286 3.35 18.30 -11.83
N GLU A 287 4.22 18.00 -10.86
CA GLU A 287 4.59 18.87 -9.71
C GLU A 287 3.68 18.77 -8.48
N PHE A 288 2.86 17.71 -8.37
CA PHE A 288 2.08 17.46 -7.16
C PHE A 288 2.01 15.99 -6.78
N ASN A 289 1.70 15.72 -5.52
CA ASN A 289 1.18 14.44 -5.07
C ASN A 289 0.05 14.67 -4.06
N GLY A 290 -0.77 13.66 -3.85
CA GLY A 290 -1.93 13.79 -2.98
C GLY A 290 -2.62 12.47 -2.71
N TRP A 291 -3.68 12.57 -1.92
CA TRP A 291 -4.60 11.47 -1.68
C TRP A 291 -6.03 11.99 -1.62
N ALA A 292 -6.98 11.12 -1.98
CA ALA A 292 -8.40 11.40 -1.87
C ALA A 292 -9.14 10.27 -1.17
N LEU A 293 -10.03 10.66 -0.26
CA LEU A 293 -11.05 9.77 0.29
C LEU A 293 -12.28 9.87 -0.59
N ILE A 294 -12.73 8.73 -1.11
CA ILE A 294 -13.93 8.60 -1.93
C ILE A 294 -14.98 7.89 -1.09
N ASN A 295 -16.06 8.60 -0.76
CA ASN A 295 -17.22 8.05 -0.08
C ASN A 295 -18.40 8.03 -1.06
N ASN A 296 -19.04 6.87 -1.23
CA ASN A 296 -20.23 6.72 -2.07
C ASN A 296 -20.05 7.30 -3.49
N ASN A 297 -18.90 7.02 -4.10
CA ASN A 297 -18.52 7.49 -5.44
C ASN A 297 -18.47 9.03 -5.59
N ILE A 298 -18.17 9.74 -4.50
CA ILE A 298 -17.95 11.18 -4.43
C ILE A 298 -16.66 11.44 -3.64
N ILE A 299 -15.89 12.47 -4.02
CA ILE A 299 -14.74 12.91 -3.22
C ILE A 299 -15.24 13.53 -1.92
N ALA A 300 -14.89 12.91 -0.79
CA ALA A 300 -15.15 13.44 0.55
C ALA A 300 -14.01 14.36 1.01
N GLU A 301 -12.76 13.99 0.70
CA GLU A 301 -11.55 14.76 1.00
C GLU A 301 -10.56 14.60 -0.15
N CYS A 302 -9.82 15.64 -0.51
CA CYS A 302 -8.75 15.56 -1.51
C CYS A 302 -7.60 16.48 -1.13
N PHE A 303 -6.57 15.91 -0.49
CA PHE A 303 -5.39 16.65 -0.08
C PHE A 303 -4.35 16.65 -1.20
N VAL A 304 -3.94 17.83 -1.64
CA VAL A 304 -2.94 18.03 -2.70
C VAL A 304 -1.79 18.88 -2.16
N GLY A 305 -0.55 18.41 -2.39
CA GLY A 305 0.68 19.12 -2.09
C GLY A 305 1.48 19.34 -3.36
N TYR A 306 1.85 20.60 -3.63
CA TYR A 306 2.65 21.00 -4.78
C TYR A 306 4.13 21.13 -4.42
N GLU A 307 5.03 20.89 -5.38
CA GLU A 307 6.47 21.03 -5.17
C GLU A 307 6.84 22.46 -4.70
N GLY A 308 7.71 22.55 -3.69
CA GLY A 308 8.07 23.82 -3.05
C GLY A 308 7.11 24.27 -1.93
N ASN A 309 5.92 23.67 -1.83
CA ASN A 309 5.05 23.89 -0.67
C ASN A 309 5.44 22.99 0.50
N SER A 310 5.23 23.53 1.70
CA SER A 310 5.42 22.83 2.98
C SER A 310 4.09 22.36 3.56
N PHE A 311 3.06 22.20 2.73
CA PHE A 311 1.73 21.83 3.19
C PHE A 311 0.98 20.99 2.15
N TYR A 312 -0.01 20.25 2.64
CA TYR A 312 -1.08 19.70 1.80
C TYR A 312 -2.37 20.47 2.09
N LYS A 313 -3.10 20.83 1.03
CA LYS A 313 -4.39 21.50 1.14
C LYS A 313 -5.49 20.54 0.70
N ASP A 314 -6.51 20.39 1.52
CA ASP A 314 -7.76 19.76 1.09
C ASP A 314 -8.51 20.73 0.18
N ILE A 315 -8.61 20.40 -1.09
CA ILE A 315 -9.28 21.26 -2.08
C ILE A 315 -10.81 21.21 -1.97
N ILE A 316 -11.36 20.33 -1.13
CA ILE A 316 -12.80 20.25 -0.84
C ILE A 316 -13.19 21.17 0.31
N SER A 317 -12.41 21.15 1.41
CA SER A 317 -12.74 21.87 2.65
C SER A 317 -11.83 23.05 2.98
N ASP A 318 -10.82 23.33 2.14
CA ASP A 318 -9.76 24.32 2.36
C ASP A 318 -8.90 24.08 3.62
N LYS A 319 -9.02 22.91 4.28
CA LYS A 319 -8.16 22.54 5.41
C LYS A 319 -6.70 22.41 4.96
N ILE A 320 -5.78 22.84 5.82
CA ILE A 320 -4.34 22.79 5.56
C ILE A 320 -3.67 21.89 6.59
N ILE A 321 -2.80 21.01 6.11
CA ILE A 321 -1.84 20.27 6.93
C ILE A 321 -0.47 20.89 6.64
N GLU A 322 0.01 21.71 7.57
CA GLU A 322 1.29 22.41 7.45
C GLU A 322 2.42 21.60 8.07
N PHE A 323 3.58 21.62 7.42
CA PHE A 323 4.82 20.99 7.85
C PHE A 323 5.89 22.07 8.05
N PRO A 324 6.93 21.82 8.85
CA PRO A 324 7.99 22.80 9.06
C PRO A 324 8.64 23.24 7.75
N LYS A 325 8.45 24.50 7.37
CA LYS A 325 8.97 25.07 6.11
C LYS A 325 10.49 25.07 6.08
N ARG A 326 11.07 24.52 5.00
CA ARG A 326 12.51 24.57 4.72
C ARG A 326 12.75 25.04 3.31
N GLY A 327 13.98 25.50 3.05
CA GLY A 327 14.33 26.24 1.84
C GLY A 327 14.28 25.47 0.52
N ASN A 328 13.65 24.29 0.44
CA ASN A 328 13.36 23.48 -0.75
C ASN A 328 12.52 22.23 -0.38
N ASP A 329 11.29 22.40 0.13
CA ASP A 329 10.49 21.24 0.53
C ASP A 329 9.99 20.42 -0.66
N LYS A 330 10.19 19.10 -0.56
CA LYS A 330 9.61 18.11 -1.47
C LYS A 330 8.98 17.01 -0.64
N LEU A 331 7.74 17.26 -0.22
CA LEU A 331 6.92 16.32 0.53
C LEU A 331 6.43 15.22 -0.41
N VAL A 332 6.56 13.97 0.03
CA VAL A 332 6.16 12.79 -0.75
C VAL A 332 5.41 11.82 0.15
N ILE A 333 4.27 11.34 -0.32
CA ILE A 333 3.54 10.25 0.30
C ILE A 333 4.33 8.96 0.06
N SER A 334 4.81 8.35 1.14
CA SER A 334 5.49 7.04 1.10
C SER A 334 4.57 5.88 1.44
N GLY A 335 3.35 6.16 1.89
CA GLY A 335 2.35 5.11 2.04
C GLY A 335 1.02 5.57 2.58
N ILE A 336 0.01 4.74 2.33
CA ILE A 336 -1.33 4.89 2.88
C ILE A 336 -1.76 3.57 3.52
N GLY A 337 -2.39 3.66 4.68
CA GLY A 337 -2.90 2.51 5.43
C GLY A 337 -4.34 2.74 5.83
N GLU A 338 -5.13 1.68 5.80
CA GLU A 338 -6.55 1.69 6.11
C GLU A 338 -6.89 0.83 7.32
N ASN A 339 -7.93 1.23 8.04
CA ASN A 339 -8.60 0.45 9.07
C ASN A 339 -10.10 0.42 8.76
N LYS A 340 -10.73 -0.74 8.98
CA LYS A 340 -12.17 -0.96 8.88
C LYS A 340 -13.02 -0.19 9.92
N SER A 341 -12.39 0.54 10.84
CA SER A 341 -13.02 1.36 11.87
C SER A 341 -13.09 2.85 11.50
N ASN A 342 -13.18 3.15 10.19
CA ASN A 342 -13.24 4.50 9.64
C ASN A 342 -12.03 5.38 9.99
N THR A 343 -10.84 4.78 10.06
CA THR A 343 -9.58 5.50 10.23
C THR A 343 -8.67 5.16 9.07
N TYR A 344 -7.97 6.15 8.54
CA TYR A 344 -6.86 5.94 7.63
C TYR A 344 -5.63 6.73 8.05
N GLN A 345 -4.48 6.27 7.59
CA GLN A 345 -3.19 6.87 7.87
C GLN A 345 -2.44 7.15 6.58
N VAL A 346 -1.81 8.32 6.52
CA VAL A 346 -0.95 8.74 5.42
C VAL A 346 0.44 8.99 5.96
N VAL A 347 1.43 8.36 5.36
CA VAL A 347 2.83 8.50 5.72
C VAL A 347 3.51 9.41 4.71
N ILE A 348 4.13 10.47 5.20
CA ILE A 348 4.77 11.52 4.41
C ILE A 348 6.20 11.66 4.86
N TYR A 349 7.13 11.86 3.92
CA TYR A 349 8.51 12.25 4.22
C TYR A 349 8.90 13.45 3.38
N ASN A 350 9.89 14.19 3.84
CA ASN A 350 10.52 15.24 3.05
C ASN A 350 11.75 14.66 2.35
N GLN A 351 11.73 14.58 1.02
CA GLN A 351 12.87 14.04 0.26
C GLN A 351 14.19 14.79 0.50
N LYS A 352 14.15 16.04 0.98
CA LYS A 352 15.35 16.81 1.31
C LYS A 352 15.78 16.66 2.77
N GLU A 353 14.92 16.13 3.63
CA GLU A 353 15.23 15.82 5.02
C GLU A 353 14.93 14.37 5.33
N GLU A 354 15.95 13.55 5.15
CA GLU A 354 15.87 12.11 5.36
C GLU A 354 15.79 11.73 6.85
N LYS A 355 15.61 12.66 7.80
CA LYS A 355 15.58 12.39 9.25
C LYS A 355 14.19 12.33 9.85
N GLU A 356 13.19 12.83 9.13
CA GLU A 356 11.86 13.06 9.67
C GLU A 356 10.82 12.33 8.81
N LEU A 357 9.92 11.62 9.48
CA LEU A 357 8.76 10.96 8.91
C LEU A 357 7.52 11.51 9.61
N TYR A 358 6.47 11.75 8.84
CA TYR A 358 5.21 12.26 9.34
C TYR A 358 4.12 11.22 9.10
N ILE A 359 3.26 11.00 10.08
CA ILE A 359 2.09 10.15 9.97
C ILE A 359 0.87 11.01 10.31
N ILE A 360 -0.07 11.09 9.37
CA ILE A 360 -1.36 11.75 9.56
C ILE A 360 -2.41 10.67 9.76
N SER A 361 -3.03 10.60 10.94
CA SER A 361 -4.15 9.69 11.23
C SER A 361 -5.46 10.46 11.18
N ARG A 362 -6.40 10.02 10.35
CA ARG A 362 -7.68 10.69 10.11
C ARG A 362 -8.84 9.75 10.36
N ASN A 363 -9.89 10.27 10.98
CA ASN A 363 -11.18 9.60 11.07
C ASN A 363 -12.13 10.23 10.06
N PHE A 364 -13.03 9.44 9.48
CA PHE A 364 -13.99 9.91 8.49
C PHE A 364 -15.40 9.36 8.72
#